data_AF-A0A968BYD3-F1
#
_entry.id   AF-A0A968BYD3-F1
#
_cell.length_a   1.000
_cell.length_b   1.000
_cell.length_c   1.000
_cell.angle_alpha   90.00
_cell.angle_beta   90.00
_cell.angle_gamma   90.00
#
_symmetry.space_group_name_H-M   'P 1'
#
loop_
_entity.id
_entity.type
_entity.pdbx_description
1 polymer ?
#
loop_
_entity_poly.entity_id
_entity_poly.type
_entity_poly.pdbx_seq_one_letter_code
_entity_poly.pdbx_strand_id
1 'polypeptide(L)'
;CFTVVGATAGFLWYNGYPAQVFMGDTGALALGSSLAVAALMTGHWLLLPVIGIVFVLEGLSDIIQIACFRLTGGKRIFRMSPLHHHF
;
A
#
# COMPACT_ATOMS: atom_id res chain seq x y z
N CYS A 1 9.78 6.53 -14.74
CA CYS A 1 9.69 6.51 -13.26
C CYS A 1 10.09 7.83 -12.59
N PHE A 2 11.16 8.53 -13.02
CA PHE A 2 11.58 9.78 -12.39
C PHE A 2 10.50 10.88 -12.29
N THR A 3 9.62 10.97 -13.28
CA THR A 3 8.47 11.88 -13.25
C THR A 3 7.50 11.58 -12.11
N VAL A 4 7.20 10.29 -11.88
CA VAL A 4 6.35 9.83 -10.77
C VAL A 4 7.02 10.14 -9.44
N VAL A 5 8.32 9.90 -9.32
CA VAL A 5 9.10 10.22 -8.11
C VAL A 5 9.10 11.72 -7.82
N GLY A 6 9.28 12.56 -8.83
CA GLY A 6 9.22 14.02 -8.68
C GLY A 6 7.83 14.50 -8.26
N ALA A 7 6.77 13.93 -8.86
CA ALA A 7 5.39 14.25 -8.51
C ALA A 7 5.04 13.82 -7.09
N THR A 8 5.45 12.63 -6.65
CA THR A 8 5.20 12.15 -5.27
C THR A 8 6.04 12.91 -4.25
N ALA A 9 7.26 13.32 -4.58
CA ALA A 9 8.06 14.19 -3.72
C ALA A 9 7.41 15.58 -3.53
N GLY A 10 6.89 16.17 -4.61
CA GLY A 10 6.13 17.42 -4.55
C GLY A 10 4.83 17.28 -3.74
N PHE A 11 4.10 16.19 -3.95
CA PHE A 11 2.90 15.87 -3.17
C PHE A 11 3.20 15.70 -1.67
N LEU A 12 4.31 15.03 -1.32
CA LEU A 12 4.71 14.79 0.06
C LEU A 12 4.91 16.10 0.85
N TRP A 13 5.37 17.17 0.20
CA TRP A 13 5.50 18.48 0.83
C TRP A 13 4.18 19.00 1.42
N TYR A 14 3.04 18.70 0.77
CA TYR A 14 1.71 19.09 1.21
C TYR A 14 0.99 18.00 2.01
N ASN A 15 1.44 16.75 1.91
CA ASN A 15 0.87 15.60 2.61
C ASN A 15 1.58 15.27 3.94
N GLY A 16 2.78 15.82 4.19
CA GLY A 16 3.49 15.68 5.46
C GLY A 16 2.65 16.15 6.65
N TYR A 17 2.78 15.47 7.79
CA TYR A 17 1.96 15.76 8.97
C TYR A 17 2.19 17.19 9.50
N PRO A 18 1.14 18.01 9.70
CA PRO A 18 -0.29 17.77 9.44
C PRO A 18 -0.68 17.94 7.96
N ALA A 19 -1.35 16.94 7.39
CA ALA A 19 -1.65 16.88 5.96
C ALA A 19 -2.65 17.95 5.51
N GLN A 20 -2.33 18.65 4.42
CA GLN A 20 -3.19 19.65 3.79
C GLN A 20 -3.98 19.07 2.61
N VAL A 21 -3.43 18.04 1.95
CA VAL A 21 -4.02 17.37 0.78
C VAL A 21 -3.94 15.86 0.98
N PHE A 22 -5.04 15.15 0.71
CA PHE A 22 -5.10 13.69 0.74
C PHE A 22 -4.96 13.12 -0.67
N MET A 23 -4.27 11.96 -0.77
CA MET A 23 -4.00 11.33 -2.07
C MET A 23 -5.28 10.78 -2.74
N GLY A 24 -6.19 10.25 -1.93
CA GLY A 24 -7.43 9.61 -2.38
C GLY A 24 -7.22 8.36 -3.24
N ASP A 25 -8.33 7.74 -3.64
CA ASP A 25 -8.30 6.53 -4.47
C ASP A 25 -7.72 6.80 -5.87
N THR A 26 -7.93 8.01 -6.40
CA THR A 26 -7.41 8.43 -7.70
C THR A 26 -5.88 8.36 -7.74
N GLY A 27 -5.20 8.85 -6.70
CA GLY A 27 -3.74 8.80 -6.62
C GLY A 27 -3.23 7.41 -6.28
N ALA A 28 -3.85 6.74 -5.30
CA ALA A 28 -3.41 5.43 -4.83
C ALA A 28 -3.49 4.34 -5.90
N LEU A 29 -4.63 4.24 -6.59
CA LEU A 29 -4.82 3.23 -7.66
C LEU A 29 -3.94 3.53 -8.88
N ALA A 30 -3.76 4.80 -9.24
CA ALA A 30 -2.88 5.19 -10.34
C ALA A 30 -1.40 4.87 -10.06
N LEU A 31 -0.91 5.15 -8.85
CA LEU A 31 0.47 4.82 -8.45
C LEU A 31 0.70 3.31 -8.37
N GLY A 32 -0.25 2.56 -7.79
CA GLY A 32 -0.16 1.10 -7.71
C GLY A 32 -0.15 0.43 -9.10
N SER A 33 -1.09 0.82 -9.98
CA SER A 33 -1.18 0.26 -11.33
C SER A 33 0.03 0.64 -12.20
N SER A 34 0.49 1.89 -12.15
CA SER A 34 1.69 2.32 -12.91
C SER A 34 2.96 1.59 -12.46
N LEU A 35 3.12 1.33 -11.16
CA LEU A 35 4.24 0.53 -10.63
C LEU A 35 4.18 -0.92 -11.12
N ALA A 36 2.99 -1.54 -11.09
CA ALA A 36 2.78 -2.89 -11.59
C ALA A 36 3.09 -3.02 -13.08
N VAL A 37 2.61 -2.07 -13.90
CA VAL A 37 2.90 -2.02 -15.34
C VAL A 37 4.40 -1.86 -15.60
N ALA A 38 5.08 -0.98 -14.86
CA ALA A 38 6.53 -0.80 -15.01
C ALA A 38 7.32 -2.07 -14.68
N ALA A 39 6.94 -2.81 -13.64
CA ALA A 39 7.60 -4.08 -13.28
C ALA A 39 7.33 -5.20 -14.30
N LEU A 40 6.13 -5.25 -14.87
CA LEU A 40 5.78 -6.20 -15.94
C LEU A 40 6.56 -5.89 -17.22
N MET A 41 6.61 -4.62 -17.65
CA MET A 41 7.33 -4.21 -18.86
C MET A 41 8.84 -4.47 -18.78
N THR A 42 9.42 -4.37 -17.58
CA THR A 42 10.85 -4.63 -17.37
C THR A 42 11.17 -6.12 -17.18
N GLY A 43 10.15 -6.99 -17.09
CA GLY A 43 10.34 -8.44 -16.84
C GLY A 43 10.75 -8.79 -15.41
N HIS A 44 10.72 -7.82 -14.48
CA HIS A 44 11.16 -7.98 -13.10
C HIS A 44 9.97 -8.06 -12.12
N TRP A 45 8.92 -8.81 -12.47
CA TRP A 45 7.70 -8.88 -11.66
C TRP A 45 7.92 -9.43 -10.24
N LEU A 46 8.90 -10.32 -10.05
CA LEU A 46 9.21 -10.93 -8.76
C LEU A 46 9.92 -9.97 -7.79
N LEU A 47 10.50 -8.89 -8.30
CA LEU A 47 11.12 -7.84 -7.47
C LEU A 47 10.09 -6.90 -6.86
N LEU A 48 8.90 -6.76 -7.46
CA LEU A 48 7.88 -5.82 -6.99
C LEU A 48 7.40 -6.12 -5.56
N PRO A 49 7.16 -7.38 -5.14
CA PRO A 49 6.85 -7.69 -3.74
C PRO A 49 7.99 -7.39 -2.76
N VAL A 50 9.24 -7.50 -3.22
CA VAL A 50 10.43 -7.25 -2.39
C VAL A 50 10.63 -5.76 -2.16
N ILE A 51 10.53 -4.96 -3.23
CA ILE A 51 10.66 -3.49 -3.16
C ILE A 51 9.44 -2.87 -2.46
N GLY A 52 8.25 -3.41 -2.71
CA GLY A 52 6.98 -2.98 -2.13
C GLY A 52 6.59 -3.76 -0.88
N ILE A 53 7.56 -4.20 -0.06
CA ILE A 53 7.28 -5.11 1.07
C ILE A 53 6.24 -4.54 2.05
N VAL A 54 6.24 -3.22 2.27
CA VAL A 54 5.26 -2.56 3.12
C VAL A 54 3.84 -2.70 2.55
N PHE A 55 3.65 -2.46 1.25
CA PHE A 55 2.34 -2.62 0.59
C PHE A 55 1.84 -4.06 0.64
N VAL A 56 2.76 -5.02 0.46
CA VAL A 56 2.44 -6.45 0.52
C VAL A 56 2.05 -6.84 1.94
N LEU A 57 2.82 -6.42 2.94
CA LEU A 57 2.52 -6.72 4.35
C LEU A 57 1.20 -6.11 4.80
N GLU A 58 0.89 -4.87 4.41
CA GLU A 58 -0.41 -4.27 4.70
C GLU A 58 -1.57 -5.04 4.09
N GLY A 59 -1.50 -5.37 2.79
CA GLY A 59 -2.54 -6.17 2.14
C GLY A 59 -2.67 -7.57 2.75
N LEU A 60 -1.54 -8.22 3.06
CA LEU A 60 -1.52 -9.54 3.71
C LEU A 60 -2.14 -9.49 5.11
N SER A 61 -1.88 -8.43 5.88
CA SER A 61 -2.44 -8.28 7.22
C SER A 61 -3.96 -8.25 7.20
N ASP A 62 -4.55 -7.59 6.20
CA ASP A 62 -5.99 -7.51 6.04
C ASP A 62 -6.61 -8.84 5.61
N ILE A 63 -5.97 -9.53 4.66
CA ILE A 63 -6.39 -10.87 4.23
C ILE A 63 -6.35 -11.86 5.41
N ILE A 64 -5.26 -11.85 6.20
CA ILE A 64 -5.12 -12.72 7.38
C ILE A 64 -6.17 -12.37 8.43
N GLN A 65 -6.43 -11.08 8.67
CA GLN A 65 -7.44 -10.65 9.62
C GLN A 65 -8.85 -11.07 9.20
N ILE A 66 -9.22 -10.86 7.93
CA ILE A 66 -10.53 -11.29 7.39
C ILE A 66 -10.65 -12.82 7.43
N ALA A 67 -9.60 -13.56 7.04
CA ALA A 67 -9.59 -15.01 7.07
C ALA A 67 -9.77 -15.55 8.50
N CYS A 68 -9.02 -15.01 9.47
CA CYS A 68 -9.15 -15.43 10.86
C CYS A 68 -10.53 -15.09 11.43
N PHE A 69 -11.05 -13.90 11.17
CA PHE A 69 -12.36 -13.48 11.65
C PHE A 69 -13.47 -14.39 11.13
N ARG A 70 -13.40 -14.80 9.85
CA ARG A 70 -14.33 -15.75 9.23
C ARG A 70 -14.19 -17.17 9.80
N LEU A 71 -12.98 -17.65 10.04
CA LEU A 71 -12.73 -19.02 10.52
C LEU A 71 -13.00 -19.19 12.02
N THR A 72 -12.77 -18.17 12.83
CA THR A 72 -12.91 -18.23 14.29
C THR A 72 -14.22 -17.62 14.80
N GLY A 73 -15.09 -17.17 13.90
CA GLY A 73 -16.42 -16.64 14.24
C GLY A 73 -16.38 -15.34 15.05
N GLY A 74 -15.28 -14.57 14.97
CA GLY A 74 -15.20 -13.26 15.63
C GLY A 74 -13.87 -12.92 16.31
N LYS A 75 -12.88 -13.83 16.37
CA LYS A 75 -11.58 -13.49 16.96
C LYS A 75 -10.73 -12.69 15.98
N ARG A 76 -10.04 -11.66 16.49
CA ARG A 76 -9.12 -10.80 15.72
C ARG A 76 -7.69 -11.08 16.16
N ILE A 77 -6.78 -11.28 15.20
CA ILE A 77 -5.35 -11.50 15.46
C ILE A 77 -4.66 -10.18 15.78
N PHE A 78 -4.96 -9.12 15.02
CA PHE A 78 -4.47 -7.77 15.26
C PHE A 78 -5.57 -6.92 15.93
N ARG A 79 -5.19 -5.95 16.77
CA ARG A 79 -6.10 -4.95 17.35
C ARG A 79 -6.93 -4.23 16.28
N MET A 80 -6.31 -3.87 15.16
CA MET A 80 -6.93 -3.27 13.98
C MET A 80 -6.08 -3.59 12.74
N SER A 81 -6.75 -3.83 11.61
CA SER A 81 -6.13 -3.95 10.27
C SER A 81 -6.51 -2.70 9.48
N PRO A 82 -5.62 -2.12 8.65
CA PRO A 82 -4.29 -2.61 8.25
C PRO A 82 -3.20 -2.43 9.32
N LEU A 83 -2.04 -3.07 9.14
CA LEU A 83 -0.91 -3.05 10.09
C LEU A 83 -0.57 -1.66 10.66
N HIS A 84 -0.67 -0.58 9.89
CA HIS A 84 -0.37 0.76 10.39
C HIS A 84 -1.36 1.27 11.45
N HIS A 85 -2.60 0.75 11.51
CA HIS A 85 -3.55 1.03 12.61
C HIS A 85 -3.28 0.17 13.85
N HIS A 86 -2.44 -0.87 13.72
CA HIS A 86 -2.07 -1.71 14.84
C HIS A 86 -1.02 -1.05 15.75
N PHE A 87 -0.15 -0.22 15.16
CA PHE A 87 0.90 0.55 15.84
C PHE A 87 0.35 1.90 16.31
#